data_AF-K5WU56-F1
#
_entry.id   AF-K5WU56-F1
#
_cell.length_a   1.000
_cell.length_b   1.000
_cell.length_c   1.000
_cell.angle_alpha   90.00
_cell.angle_beta   90.00
_cell.angle_gamma   90.00
#
_symmetry.space_group_name_H-M   'P 1'
#
loop_
_entity.id
_entity.type
_entity.pdbx_description
1 polymer ?
#
loop_
_entity_poly.entity_id
_entity_poly.type
_entity_poly.pdbx_seq_one_letter_code
_entity_poly.pdbx_strand_id
1 'polypeptide(L)'
;MSNDTRHSLAQIPLRWMVRQCLLANTGIRFHADPLRGIELNPALLFRTAPRRCTTRRARPCPTARLREEEDLADALSLAYDQLSLARGRWVLKLLQIRHHMQHTADGQWETKVYTNMGRTRVIPRRETHPVHAHRSVKMRIEGEKPVGRAYAPKAKFDVEPTCM
;
A
#
# COMPACT_ATOMS: atom_id res chain seq x y z
N MET A 1 -1.46 9.26 15.80
CA MET A 1 -2.42 9.98 14.94
C MET A 1 -3.80 9.72 15.52
N SER A 2 -4.67 10.72 15.60
CA SER A 2 -6.06 10.49 16.01
C SER A 2 -6.80 9.76 14.88
N ASN A 3 -7.82 8.98 15.23
CA ASN A 3 -8.70 8.36 14.24
C ASN A 3 -9.47 9.40 13.41
N ASP A 4 -9.57 10.64 13.90
CA ASP A 4 -10.26 11.76 13.23
C ASP A 4 -9.38 12.48 12.20
N THR A 5 -8.15 12.02 11.96
CA THR A 5 -7.27 12.66 10.98
C THR A 5 -7.83 12.44 9.57
N ARG A 6 -8.09 13.54 8.84
CA ARG A 6 -8.64 13.48 7.48
C ARG A 6 -7.81 12.60 6.54
N HIS A 7 -6.50 12.82 6.51
CA HIS A 7 -5.56 12.11 5.64
C HIS A 7 -4.63 11.20 6.45
N SER A 8 -4.52 9.94 6.03
CA SER A 8 -3.69 8.95 6.69
C SER A 8 -3.16 7.93 5.70
N LEU A 9 -1.88 7.59 5.84
CA LEU A 9 -1.21 6.59 5.02
C LEU A 9 -1.94 5.24 5.00
N ALA A 10 -2.64 4.90 6.09
CA ALA A 10 -3.39 3.66 6.21
C ALA A 10 -4.66 3.62 5.33
N GLN A 11 -5.17 4.77 4.88
CA GLN A 11 -6.34 4.84 4.00
C GLN A 11 -6.03 4.33 2.59
N ILE A 12 -4.80 4.52 2.07
CA ILE A 12 -4.40 4.01 0.75
C ILE A 12 -4.57 2.48 0.62
N PRO A 13 -3.91 1.65 1.45
CA PRO A 13 -4.05 0.21 1.36
C PRO A 13 -5.48 -0.24 1.68
N LEU A 14 -6.18 0.45 2.57
CA LEU A 14 -7.57 0.14 2.90
C LEU A 14 -8.50 0.35 1.69
N ARG A 15 -8.40 1.49 1.00
CA ARG A 15 -9.15 1.78 -0.24
C ARG A 15 -8.81 0.78 -1.33
N TRP A 16 -7.54 0.40 -1.47
CA TRP A 16 -7.12 -0.62 -2.44
C TRP A 16 -7.70 -1.99 -2.12
N MET A 17 -7.59 -2.46 -0.87
CA MET A 17 -8.13 -3.75 -0.43
C MET A 17 -9.63 -3.86 -0.67
N VAL A 18 -10.40 -2.83 -0.31
CA VAL A 18 -11.85 -2.83 -0.52
C VAL A 18 -12.18 -2.92 -2.02
N ARG A 19 -11.46 -2.17 -2.87
CA ARG A 19 -11.63 -2.28 -4.33
C ARG A 19 -11.32 -3.70 -4.83
N GLN A 20 -10.24 -4.32 -4.36
CA GLN A 20 -9.88 -5.69 -4.76
C GLN A 20 -10.90 -6.72 -4.29
N CYS A 21 -11.43 -6.62 -3.07
CA CYS A 21 -12.48 -7.51 -2.57
C CYS A 21 -13.75 -7.45 -3.44
N LEU A 22 -14.09 -6.27 -3.95
CA LEU A 22 -15.22 -6.06 -4.85
C LEU A 22 -14.92 -6.56 -6.26
N LEU A 23 -13.74 -6.27 -6.82
CA LEU A 23 -13.31 -6.76 -8.14
C LEU A 23 -13.22 -8.30 -8.19
N ALA A 24 -12.73 -8.91 -7.12
CA ALA A 24 -12.62 -10.36 -6.98
C ALA A 24 -13.96 -11.04 -6.62
N ASN A 25 -15.07 -10.29 -6.52
CA ASN A 25 -16.40 -10.80 -6.17
C ASN A 25 -16.40 -11.74 -4.95
N THR A 26 -15.65 -11.36 -3.91
CA THR A 26 -15.46 -12.19 -2.70
C THR A 26 -16.74 -12.43 -1.89
N GLY A 27 -17.85 -11.76 -2.20
CA GLY A 27 -19.12 -11.83 -1.46
C GLY A 27 -19.14 -11.02 -0.16
N ILE A 28 -18.02 -10.38 0.21
CA ILE A 28 -17.94 -9.51 1.39
C ILE A 28 -18.80 -8.27 1.19
N ARG A 29 -19.71 -8.01 2.13
CA ARG A 29 -20.58 -6.82 2.14
C ARG A 29 -20.00 -5.77 3.09
N PHE A 30 -19.87 -4.55 2.60
CA PHE A 30 -19.37 -3.42 3.39
C PHE A 30 -20.53 -2.48 3.75
N HIS A 31 -20.52 -1.95 4.97
CA HIS A 31 -21.45 -0.89 5.37
C HIS A 31 -21.16 0.40 4.58
N ALA A 32 -22.19 1.07 4.09
CA ALA A 32 -22.04 2.25 3.24
C ALA A 32 -21.54 3.49 4.01
N ASP A 33 -21.94 3.68 5.27
CA ASP A 33 -21.57 4.86 6.05
C ASP A 33 -20.07 4.94 6.33
N PRO A 34 -19.39 3.88 6.80
CA PRO A 34 -17.95 3.93 7.06
C PRO A 34 -17.11 4.09 5.78
N LEU A 35 -17.59 3.59 4.63
CA LEU A 35 -16.90 3.74 3.36
C LEU A 35 -16.81 5.19 2.91
N ARG A 36 -17.85 5.99 3.19
CA ARG A 36 -17.81 7.45 2.94
C ARG A 36 -16.71 8.15 3.73
N GLY A 37 -16.43 7.69 4.95
CA GLY A 37 -15.36 8.23 5.80
C GLY A 37 -13.94 7.92 5.31
N ILE A 38 -13.78 6.92 4.45
CA ILE A 38 -12.50 6.57 3.80
C ILE A 38 -12.51 7.10 2.34
N GLU A 39 -13.34 8.12 2.07
CA GLU A 39 -13.51 8.77 0.76
C GLU A 39 -13.84 7.76 -0.38
N LEU A 40 -14.41 6.60 -0.01
CA LEU A 40 -14.79 5.53 -0.92
C LEU A 40 -16.30 5.59 -1.14
N ASN A 41 -16.74 6.23 -2.23
CA ASN A 41 -18.18 6.30 -2.52
C ASN A 41 -18.71 4.93 -3.01
N PRO A 42 -19.60 4.25 -2.25
CA PRO A 42 -20.11 2.93 -2.63
C PRO A 42 -20.85 2.93 -3.96
N ALA A 43 -21.49 4.04 -4.33
CA ALA A 43 -22.19 4.17 -5.62
C ALA A 43 -21.23 4.16 -6.83
N LEU A 44 -19.94 4.41 -6.62
CA LEU A 44 -18.92 4.39 -7.66
C LEU A 44 -18.16 3.07 -7.76
N LEU A 45 -18.34 2.16 -6.78
CA LEU A 45 -17.66 0.86 -6.74
C LEU A 45 -18.42 -0.23 -7.50
N PHE A 46 -19.76 -0.15 -7.54
CA PHE A 46 -20.63 -1.11 -8.23
C PHE A 46 -20.99 -0.71 -9.67
N ARG A 47 -20.31 0.29 -10.25
CA ARG A 47 -20.61 0.76 -11.62
C ARG A 47 -19.92 -0.11 -12.70
N THR A 48 -20.00 -1.42 -12.56
CA THR A 48 -19.81 -2.40 -13.65
C THR A 48 -21.13 -2.99 -14.14
N ALA A 49 -22.28 -2.60 -13.57
CA ALA A 49 -23.54 -2.78 -14.30
C ALA A 49 -23.50 -1.86 -15.53
N PRO A 50 -23.59 -2.40 -16.77
CA PRO A 50 -23.55 -1.58 -17.97
C PRO A 50 -24.72 -0.61 -17.91
N ARG A 51 -24.41 0.67 -17.67
CA ARG A 51 -25.35 1.72 -18.06
C ARG A 51 -25.48 1.61 -19.57
N ARG A 52 -26.62 1.14 -20.06
CA ARG A 52 -27.10 1.56 -21.37
C ARG A 52 -27.21 3.08 -21.32
N CYS A 53 -26.14 3.75 -21.70
CA CYS A 53 -26.14 5.16 -22.06
C CYS A 53 -25.47 5.24 -23.43
N THR A 54 -26.31 5.13 -24.44
CA THR A 54 -26.02 5.52 -25.82
C THR A 54 -25.72 7.03 -25.85
N THR A 55 -24.51 7.45 -25.50
CA THR A 55 -24.04 8.80 -25.87
C THR A 55 -22.52 8.88 -25.86
N ARG A 56 -21.96 9.05 -27.06
CA ARG A 56 -20.55 9.09 -27.48
C ARG A 56 -19.79 10.34 -27.00
N ARG A 57 -19.86 10.72 -25.72
CA ARG A 57 -18.98 11.73 -25.11
C ARG A 57 -18.85 11.50 -23.59
N ALA A 58 -17.96 10.59 -23.20
CA ALA A 58 -17.57 10.46 -21.80
C ALA A 58 -16.70 11.67 -21.41
N ARG A 59 -17.29 12.69 -20.78
CA ARG A 59 -16.48 13.65 -20.00
C ARG A 59 -15.78 12.86 -18.89
N PRO A 60 -14.47 13.07 -18.62
CA PRO A 60 -13.87 12.50 -17.43
C PRO A 60 -14.69 12.96 -16.22
N CYS A 61 -15.14 11.99 -15.43
CA CYS A 61 -15.99 12.25 -14.28
C CYS A 61 -15.21 13.15 -13.30
N PRO A 62 -15.76 14.29 -12.84
CA PRO A 62 -15.06 15.23 -11.94
C PRO A 62 -14.44 14.54 -10.71
N THR A 63 -15.05 13.45 -10.26
CA THR A 63 -14.60 12.65 -9.11
C THR A 63 -13.31 11.85 -9.35
N ALA A 64 -12.89 11.61 -10.60
CA ALA A 64 -11.64 10.86 -10.86
C ALA A 64 -10.40 11.67 -10.48
N ARG A 65 -10.40 12.97 -10.80
CA ARG A 65 -9.32 13.91 -10.47
C ARG A 65 -9.23 14.15 -8.96
N LEU A 66 -10.37 14.30 -8.29
CA LEU A 66 -10.44 14.44 -6.83
C LEU A 66 -9.75 13.27 -6.10
N ARG A 67 -9.98 12.02 -6.57
CA ARG A 67 -9.40 10.82 -5.96
C ARG A 67 -7.88 10.75 -6.07
N GLU A 68 -7.31 11.28 -7.13
CA GLU A 68 -5.86 11.27 -7.35
C GLU A 68 -5.17 12.27 -6.41
N GLU A 69 -5.80 13.43 -6.20
CA GLU A 69 -5.35 14.44 -5.24
C GLU A 69 -5.45 13.91 -3.79
N GLU A 70 -6.53 13.20 -3.45
CA GLU A 70 -6.71 12.54 -2.14
C GLU A 70 -5.68 11.43 -1.90
N ASP A 71 -5.47 10.54 -2.88
CA ASP A 71 -4.44 9.49 -2.79
C ASP A 71 -3.03 10.06 -2.62
N LEU A 72 -2.74 11.20 -3.26
CA LEU A 72 -1.47 11.91 -3.11
C LEU A 72 -1.33 12.52 -1.71
N ALA A 73 -2.38 13.19 -1.20
CA ALA A 73 -2.39 13.76 0.15
C ALA A 73 -2.14 12.69 1.22
N ASP A 74 -2.76 11.51 1.07
CA ASP A 74 -2.55 10.38 1.97
C ASP A 74 -1.16 9.77 1.84
N ALA A 75 -0.59 9.76 0.63
CA ALA A 75 0.74 9.24 0.38
C ALA A 75 1.82 10.09 1.08
N LEU A 76 1.64 11.41 1.05
CA LEU A 76 2.53 12.39 1.66
C LEU A 76 2.33 12.53 3.19
N SER A 77 1.26 11.95 3.74
CA SER A 77 1.01 11.94 5.18
C SER A 77 2.13 11.26 5.97
N LEU A 78 2.27 11.65 7.24
CA LEU A 78 3.28 11.11 8.15
C LEU A 78 3.07 9.61 8.37
N ALA A 79 4.15 8.84 8.27
CA ALA A 79 4.11 7.42 8.58
C ALA A 79 3.95 7.22 10.10
N TYR A 80 2.87 6.57 10.50
CA TYR A 80 2.65 6.19 11.90
C TYR A 80 3.40 4.89 12.22
N ASP A 81 4.58 5.02 12.84
CA ASP A 81 5.39 3.88 13.25
C ASP A 81 5.27 3.62 14.77
N GLN A 82 4.52 2.58 15.13
CA GLN A 82 4.33 2.20 16.52
C GLN A 82 5.63 1.73 17.20
N LEU A 83 6.64 1.28 16.44
CA LEU A 83 7.93 0.88 17.00
C LEU A 83 8.73 2.10 17.49
N SER A 84 8.60 3.23 16.81
CA SER A 84 9.22 4.49 17.22
C SER A 84 8.56 5.11 18.45
N LEU A 85 7.26 4.88 18.63
CA LEU A 85 6.48 5.43 19.76
C LEU A 85 6.63 4.60 21.04
N ALA A 86 6.60 3.27 20.92
CA ALA A 86 6.63 2.37 22.08
C ALA A 86 8.02 1.72 22.23
N ARG A 87 8.85 2.29 23.09
CA ARG A 87 10.24 1.84 23.33
C ARG A 87 10.34 0.35 23.68
N GLY A 88 9.39 -0.20 24.45
CA GLY A 88 9.37 -1.64 24.80
C GLY A 88 9.23 -2.59 23.60
N ARG A 89 8.66 -2.14 22.48
CA ARG A 89 8.52 -2.96 21.26
C ARG A 89 9.85 -3.24 20.57
N TRP A 90 10.92 -2.50 20.90
CA TRP A 90 12.27 -2.81 20.43
C TRP A 90 12.81 -4.13 20.98
N VAL A 91 12.32 -4.59 22.14
CA VAL A 91 12.68 -5.91 22.67
C VAL A 91 12.25 -7.02 21.70
N LEU A 92 11.10 -6.89 21.05
CA LEU A 92 10.64 -7.85 20.03
C LEU A 92 11.53 -7.87 18.79
N LYS A 93 12.28 -6.79 18.51
CA LYS A 93 13.25 -6.75 17.41
C LYS A 93 14.57 -7.46 17.74
N LEU A 94 14.86 -7.66 19.02
CA LEU A 94 16.02 -8.40 19.51
C LEU A 94 15.77 -9.91 19.56
N LEU A 95 14.52 -10.35 19.41
CA LEU A 95 14.21 -11.77 19.38
C LEU A 95 14.88 -12.44 18.17
N GLN A 96 15.65 -13.48 18.44
CA GLN A 96 16.21 -14.35 17.43
C GLN A 96 15.10 -15.27 16.91
N ILE A 97 14.76 -15.13 15.63
CA ILE A 97 13.70 -15.92 15.00
C ILE A 97 14.36 -16.83 13.96
N ARG A 98 13.83 -18.06 13.83
CA ARG A 98 14.24 -19.00 12.77
C ARG A 98 13.55 -18.59 11.48
N HIS A 99 14.34 -18.30 10.45
CA HIS A 99 13.85 -17.92 9.13
C HIS A 99 14.19 -19.01 8.11
N HIS A 100 13.16 -19.52 7.44
CA HIS A 100 13.33 -20.42 6.30
C HIS A 100 13.41 -19.59 5.01
N MET A 101 14.53 -19.69 4.30
CA MET A 101 14.79 -18.96 3.07
C MET A 101 15.03 -19.93 1.92
N GLN A 102 14.40 -19.67 0.79
CA GLN A 102 14.65 -20.42 -0.43
C GLN A 102 15.82 -19.77 -1.20
N HIS A 103 16.82 -20.58 -1.55
CA HIS A 103 17.92 -20.15 -2.40
C HIS A 103 17.44 -19.91 -3.82
N THR A 104 17.86 -18.77 -4.38
CA THR A 104 17.40 -18.32 -5.70
C THR A 104 17.98 -19.15 -6.84
N ALA A 105 19.20 -19.70 -6.67
CA ALA A 105 19.88 -20.52 -7.69
C ALA A 105 19.39 -21.98 -7.69
N ASP A 106 19.41 -22.65 -6.53
CA ASP A 106 19.27 -24.12 -6.48
C ASP A 106 17.90 -24.60 -5.95
N GLY A 107 17.02 -23.67 -5.54
CA GLY A 107 15.70 -24.00 -4.98
C GLY A 107 15.73 -24.64 -3.59
N GLN A 108 16.91 -24.83 -3.00
CA GLN A 108 17.13 -25.41 -1.69
C GLN A 108 16.64 -24.49 -0.56
N TRP A 109 16.21 -25.07 0.55
CA TRP A 109 15.76 -24.34 1.73
C TRP A 109 16.85 -24.28 2.79
N GLU A 110 17.22 -23.08 3.22
CA GLU A 110 18.12 -22.88 4.35
C GLU A 110 17.37 -22.29 5.54
N THR A 111 17.71 -22.78 6.74
CA THR A 111 17.20 -22.21 7.99
C THR A 111 18.28 -21.34 8.61
N LYS A 112 18.06 -20.01 8.67
CA LYS A 112 18.96 -19.06 9.31
C LYS A 112 18.31 -18.45 10.53
N VAL A 113 19.07 -18.36 11.62
CA VAL A 113 18.61 -17.72 12.85
C VAL A 113 19.24 -16.34 12.92
N TYR A 114 18.41 -15.30 12.94
CA TYR A 114 18.88 -13.93 13.12
C TYR A 114 17.82 -13.04 13.76
N THR A 115 18.24 -11.87 14.23
CA THR A 115 17.37 -10.88 14.86
C THR A 115 16.71 -9.97 13.84
N ASN A 116 15.43 -9.66 14.03
CA ASN A 116 14.66 -8.89 13.05
C ASN A 116 15.22 -7.46 12.88
N MET A 117 15.64 -6.77 13.94
CA MET A 117 16.32 -5.44 13.95
C MET A 117 15.79 -4.38 12.96
N GLY A 118 14.54 -4.49 12.48
CA GLY A 118 14.03 -3.62 11.43
C GLY A 118 14.74 -3.79 10.08
N ARG A 119 15.38 -4.94 9.85
CA ARG A 119 15.96 -5.35 8.57
C ARG A 119 14.86 -5.49 7.52
N THR A 120 15.20 -5.12 6.29
CA THR A 120 14.29 -5.27 5.16
C THR A 120 14.15 -6.74 4.78
N ARG A 121 13.00 -7.10 4.20
CA ARG A 121 12.81 -8.42 3.59
C ARG A 121 13.71 -8.55 2.36
N VAL A 122 14.36 -9.70 2.24
CA VAL A 122 15.04 -10.08 1.00
C VAL A 122 13.97 -10.46 0.00
N ILE A 123 14.03 -9.86 -1.20
CA ILE A 123 13.15 -10.22 -2.32
C ILE A 123 13.97 -11.20 -3.14
N PRO A 124 13.54 -12.46 -3.31
CA PRO A 124 14.25 -13.43 -4.15
C PRO A 124 14.09 -13.10 -5.64
N ARG A 125 15.00 -13.59 -6.49
CA ARG A 125 14.90 -13.48 -7.97
C ARG A 125 14.75 -12.05 -8.53
N ARG A 126 15.51 -11.10 -8.00
CA ARG A 126 15.42 -9.67 -8.39
C ARG A 126 15.87 -9.38 -9.82
N GLU A 127 16.78 -10.19 -10.35
CA GLU A 127 17.28 -10.06 -11.72
C GLU A 127 16.28 -10.60 -12.74
N THR A 128 15.50 -11.62 -12.36
CA THR A 128 14.58 -12.33 -13.27
C THR A 128 13.20 -11.69 -13.33
N HIS A 129 12.74 -11.06 -12.24
CA HIS A 129 11.39 -10.52 -12.15
C HIS A 129 11.38 -9.08 -11.62
N PRO A 130 10.67 -8.15 -12.28
CA PRO A 130 10.51 -6.80 -11.78
C PRO A 130 9.76 -6.82 -10.45
N VAL A 131 10.19 -5.98 -9.52
CA VAL A 131 9.47 -5.80 -8.25
C VAL A 131 8.25 -4.94 -8.52
N HIS A 132 7.07 -5.48 -8.23
CA HIS A 132 5.83 -4.72 -8.34
C HIS A 132 5.59 -3.91 -7.07
N ALA A 133 5.38 -2.61 -7.26
CA ALA A 133 5.00 -1.69 -6.19
C ALA A 133 3.65 -1.03 -6.55
N HIS A 134 2.88 -0.64 -5.55
CA HIS A 134 1.68 0.16 -5.81
C HIS A 134 2.10 1.59 -6.21
N ARG A 135 1.36 2.25 -7.11
CA ARG A 135 1.63 3.64 -7.55
C ARG A 135 1.90 4.62 -6.40
N SER A 136 1.27 4.43 -5.26
CA SER A 136 1.46 5.29 -4.08
C SER A 136 2.88 5.21 -3.51
N VAL A 137 3.61 4.11 -3.72
CA VAL A 137 5.01 4.01 -3.31
C VAL A 137 5.87 4.93 -4.16
N LYS A 138 5.64 4.97 -5.47
CA LYS A 138 6.31 5.88 -6.40
C LYS A 138 6.02 7.34 -6.07
N MET A 139 4.75 7.69 -5.85
CA MET A 139 4.34 9.03 -5.39
C MET A 139 5.06 9.47 -4.11
N ARG A 140 5.43 8.55 -3.21
CA ARG A 140 6.17 8.88 -1.97
C ARG A 140 7.66 9.05 -2.19
N ILE A 141 8.24 8.29 -3.11
CA ILE A 141 9.65 8.40 -3.46
C ILE A 141 9.89 9.74 -4.17
N GLU A 142 9.00 10.09 -5.09
CA GLU A 142 9.08 11.33 -5.88
C GLU A 142 8.55 12.56 -5.12
N GLY A 143 7.57 12.34 -4.24
CA GLY A 143 6.88 13.42 -3.53
C GLY A 143 7.67 13.98 -2.36
N GLU A 144 7.71 15.31 -2.28
CA GLU A 144 8.27 16.01 -1.13
C GLU A 144 7.27 15.99 0.04
N LYS A 145 7.74 15.65 1.24
CA LYS A 145 6.89 15.66 2.42
C LYS A 145 6.82 17.07 2.99
N PRO A 146 5.64 17.52 3.45
CA PRO A 146 5.52 18.81 4.13
C PRO A 146 6.30 18.85 5.45
N VAL A 147 6.49 17.70 6.12
CA VAL A 147 7.21 17.58 7.39
C VAL A 147 8.07 16.32 7.40
N GLY A 148 9.36 16.47 7.69
CA GLY A 148 10.31 15.36 7.87
C GLY A 148 11.13 15.03 6.63
N ARG A 149 11.85 13.89 6.68
CA ARG A 149 12.71 13.45 5.55
C ARG A 149 11.89 12.80 4.43
N ALA A 150 12.35 13.00 3.20
CA ALA A 150 11.87 12.29 2.02
C ALA A 150 11.82 10.78 2.27
N TYR A 151 10.85 10.10 1.66
CA TYR A 151 10.68 8.67 1.85
C TYR A 151 11.76 7.89 1.11
N ALA A 152 12.66 7.27 1.85
CA ALA A 152 13.63 6.32 1.32
C ALA A 152 13.17 4.88 1.60
N PRO A 153 12.84 4.08 0.56
CA PRO A 153 12.50 2.69 0.76
C PRO A 153 13.73 1.93 1.25
N LYS A 154 13.57 1.13 2.32
CA LYS A 154 14.65 0.25 2.79
C LYS A 154 14.84 -0.99 1.89
N ALA A 155 13.90 -1.24 0.99
CA ALA A 155 14.01 -2.32 0.02
C ALA A 155 15.01 -1.91 -1.06
N LYS A 156 15.96 -2.78 -1.36
CA LYS A 156 16.88 -2.59 -2.48
C LYS A 156 16.16 -2.99 -3.76
N PHE A 157 16.09 -2.06 -4.71
CA PHE A 157 15.57 -2.29 -6.05
C PHE A 157 16.77 -2.31 -7.00
N ASP A 158 17.05 -3.46 -7.60
CA ASP A 158 18.13 -3.59 -8.60
C ASP A 158 17.65 -3.12 -9.99
N VAL A 159 16.32 -3.15 -10.20
CA VAL A 159 15.60 -2.67 -11.39
C VAL A 159 14.51 -1.70 -10.93
N GLU A 160 14.19 -0.67 -11.73
CA GLU A 160 13.09 0.25 -11.41
C GLU A 160 11.77 -0.52 -11.21
N PRO A 161 11.06 -0.33 -10.08
CA PRO A 161 9.87 -1.10 -9.79
C PRO A 161 8.74 -0.77 -10.77
N THR A 162 8.09 -1.80 -11.30
CA THR A 162 6.90 -1.61 -12.13
C THR A 162 5.71 -1.28 -11.23
N CYS A 163 5.10 -0.11 -11.46
CA CYS A 163 3.95 0.33 -10.68
C CYS A 163 2.65 -0.25 -11.24
N MET A 164 1.80 -0.82 -10.37
CA MET A 164 0.43 -1.24 -10.68
C MET A 164 -0.61 -0.33 -10.02
#